data_AF-F8AKW7-F1
#
_entry.id   AF-F8AKW7-F1
#
_cell.length_a   1.000
_cell.length_b   1.000
_cell.length_c   1.000
_cell.angle_alpha   90.00
_cell.angle_beta   90.00
_cell.angle_gamma   90.00
#
_symmetry.space_group_name_H-M   'P 1'
#
loop_
_entity.id
_entity.type
_entity.pdbx_description
1 polymer ?
#
loop_
_entity_poly.entity_id
_entity_poly.type
_entity_poly.pdbx_seq_one_letter_code
_entity_poly.pdbx_strand_id
1 'polypeptide(L)'
;MKRIYSKVGNLSDFKQAVSFLQDFTGFIKIDNAMLFYSNSKLILSILDGKKSNLKTILKNLPDLFLIEIYKCSNEEVKRIIDDELNNNKLTSPIFKSRENICNSISSYVKPDINTENGILVNQYNNIYNYIGMGLYEVILIPKKYKSDKGTLIFKNCDEIFALYESKNKKLEGKKALGKIKTIFAVSEVTAFINKISLNKFNNYVETHPRAPLKTSLSFDELIKKIKEKGFKTVKNDSLINILTEEPSLIEIDKNMYIVSNEKKPIYAFFEDYTGDKAYRYIKNFCIFNNFEIKIYPLDNEEFKLFREFRENKIKG
;
A
#
# COMPACT_ATOMS: atom_id res chain seq x y z
N MET A 1 26.94 -20.93 0.02
CA MET A 1 26.04 -19.76 0.28
C MET A 1 26.75 -18.41 0.06
N LYS A 2 26.10 -17.43 -0.59
CA LYS A 2 26.62 -16.06 -0.80
C LYS A 2 25.58 -15.00 -0.42
N ARG A 3 25.93 -14.04 0.46
CA ARG A 3 25.09 -12.85 0.72
C ARG A 3 25.20 -11.90 -0.46
N ILE A 4 24.06 -11.56 -1.06
CA ILE A 4 23.99 -10.71 -2.26
C ILE A 4 23.33 -9.35 -1.98
N TYR A 5 22.67 -9.20 -0.84
CA TYR A 5 22.03 -7.95 -0.42
C TYR A 5 21.96 -7.89 1.11
N SER A 6 22.17 -6.70 1.68
CA SER A 6 21.97 -6.43 3.10
C SER A 6 21.61 -4.95 3.27
N LYS A 7 20.48 -4.66 3.89
CA LYS A 7 20.01 -3.29 4.12
C LYS A 7 19.05 -3.26 5.31
N VAL A 8 19.22 -2.29 6.22
CA VAL A 8 18.16 -1.91 7.15
C VAL A 8 17.16 -1.05 6.40
N GLY A 9 15.91 -1.51 6.32
CA GLY A 9 14.88 -0.87 5.52
C GLY A 9 13.49 -1.23 6.02
N ASN A 10 12.49 -0.77 5.28
CA ASN A 10 11.09 -1.03 5.59
C ASN A 10 10.47 -2.00 4.57
N LEU A 11 9.15 -2.20 4.67
CA LEU A 11 8.39 -3.07 3.78
C LEU A 11 8.52 -2.71 2.29
N SER A 12 8.73 -1.43 1.96
CA SER A 12 8.97 -0.98 0.59
C SER A 12 10.33 -1.43 0.09
N ASP A 13 11.38 -1.24 0.90
CA ASP A 13 12.73 -1.70 0.58
C ASP A 13 12.77 -3.22 0.37
N PHE A 14 12.02 -3.96 1.19
CA PHE A 14 11.87 -5.40 1.05
C PHE A 14 11.19 -5.78 -0.27
N LYS A 15 10.05 -5.15 -0.61
CA LYS A 15 9.35 -5.40 -1.89
C LYS A 15 10.24 -5.09 -3.09
N GLN A 16 10.99 -3.99 -3.02
CA GLN A 16 11.94 -3.61 -4.05
C GLN A 16 13.06 -4.65 -4.17
N ALA A 17 13.67 -5.07 -3.05
CA ALA A 17 14.73 -6.07 -3.05
C ALA A 17 14.24 -7.41 -3.64
N VAL A 18 13.02 -7.84 -3.32
CA VAL A 18 12.40 -9.05 -3.89
C VAL A 18 12.10 -8.91 -5.38
N SER A 19 11.70 -7.73 -5.86
CA SER A 19 11.35 -7.51 -7.27
C SER A 19 12.52 -7.72 -8.24
N PHE A 20 13.77 -7.61 -7.75
CA PHE A 20 14.98 -7.83 -8.54
C PHE A 20 15.46 -9.29 -8.56
N LEU A 21 14.78 -10.19 -7.84
CA LEU A 21 15.19 -11.60 -7.70
C LEU A 21 14.60 -12.49 -8.81
N GLN A 22 15.01 -12.27 -10.06
CA GLN A 22 14.73 -13.18 -11.18
C GLN A 22 15.59 -14.45 -11.08
N ASP A 23 15.02 -15.61 -11.38
CA ASP A 23 15.63 -16.95 -11.29
C ASP A 23 16.37 -17.21 -9.97
N PHE A 24 15.78 -16.74 -8.87
CA PHE A 24 16.40 -16.76 -7.56
C PHE A 24 16.10 -18.05 -6.80
N THR A 25 17.17 -18.73 -6.38
CA THR A 25 17.12 -19.83 -5.43
C THR A 25 17.99 -19.45 -4.23
N GLY A 26 17.39 -19.51 -3.04
CA GLY A 26 18.02 -19.03 -1.82
C GLY A 26 17.01 -18.67 -0.75
N PHE A 27 17.42 -17.83 0.20
CA PHE A 27 16.53 -17.34 1.25
C PHE A 27 16.74 -15.86 1.56
N ILE A 28 15.70 -15.25 2.10
CA ILE A 28 15.68 -13.87 2.58
C ILE A 28 15.44 -13.91 4.08
N LYS A 29 16.35 -13.30 4.84
CA LYS A 29 16.20 -13.10 6.28
C LYS A 29 15.64 -11.71 6.53
N ILE A 30 14.62 -11.64 7.37
CA ILE A 30 13.94 -10.42 7.78
C ILE A 30 13.76 -10.50 9.29
N ASP A 31 14.67 -9.87 10.04
CA ASP A 31 14.78 -10.07 11.50
C ASP A 31 14.76 -11.56 11.91
N ASN A 32 13.72 -11.99 12.64
CA ASN A 32 13.52 -13.37 13.10
C ASN A 32 12.78 -14.27 12.10
N ALA A 33 12.44 -13.73 10.93
CA ALA A 33 11.77 -14.47 9.88
C ALA A 33 12.74 -14.88 8.76
N MET A 34 12.49 -16.04 8.17
CA MET A 34 13.18 -16.53 6.98
C MET A 34 12.18 -16.91 5.90
N LEU A 35 12.42 -16.44 4.67
CA LEU A 35 11.62 -16.74 3.50
C LEU A 35 12.47 -17.51 2.49
N PHE A 36 12.05 -18.72 2.15
CA PHE A 36 12.81 -19.62 1.28
C PHE A 36 12.22 -19.66 -0.13
N TYR A 37 13.09 -19.55 -1.13
CA TYR A 37 12.73 -19.47 -2.54
C TYR A 37 13.47 -20.51 -3.37
N SER A 38 12.78 -21.04 -4.37
CA SER A 38 13.34 -21.88 -5.44
C SER A 38 12.81 -21.37 -6.78
N ASN A 39 13.70 -21.01 -7.70
CA ASN A 39 13.36 -20.42 -9.00
C ASN A 39 12.32 -19.28 -8.89
N SER A 40 12.59 -18.32 -8.00
CA SER A 40 11.76 -17.15 -7.68
C SER A 40 10.37 -17.46 -7.10
N LYS A 41 10.06 -18.72 -6.81
CA LYS A 41 8.83 -19.13 -6.12
C LYS A 41 9.10 -19.28 -4.63
N LEU A 42 8.31 -18.61 -3.79
CA LEU A 42 8.32 -18.84 -2.34
C LEU A 42 7.83 -20.26 -2.05
N ILE A 43 8.68 -21.06 -1.41
CA ILE A 43 8.38 -22.46 -1.07
C ILE A 43 8.05 -22.64 0.41
N LEU A 44 8.63 -21.81 1.29
CA LEU A 44 8.42 -21.89 2.73
C LEU A 44 8.70 -20.54 3.40
N SER A 45 8.01 -20.28 4.50
CA SER A 45 8.32 -19.18 5.40
C SER A 45 8.34 -19.65 6.86
N ILE A 46 9.36 -19.20 7.59
CA ILE A 46 9.60 -19.54 8.99
C ILE A 46 9.62 -18.24 9.80
N LEU A 47 9.00 -18.25 10.97
CA LEU A 47 9.04 -17.20 11.98
C LEU A 47 9.37 -17.86 13.31
N ASP A 48 10.43 -17.41 13.98
CA ASP A 48 10.87 -17.95 15.27
C ASP A 48 10.99 -19.49 15.28
N GLY A 49 11.61 -20.06 14.23
CA GLY A 49 11.82 -21.50 14.08
C GLY A 49 10.57 -22.32 13.72
N LYS A 50 9.40 -21.68 13.55
CA LYS A 50 8.15 -22.36 13.18
C LYS A 50 7.67 -21.96 11.81
N LYS A 51 7.07 -22.91 11.08
CA LYS A 51 6.38 -22.60 9.83
C LYS A 51 5.30 -21.55 10.08
N SER A 52 5.33 -20.46 9.33
CA SER A 52 4.39 -19.36 9.45
C SER A 52 3.94 -18.89 8.08
N ASN A 53 2.80 -18.21 8.02
CA ASN A 53 2.33 -17.60 6.77
C ASN A 53 3.07 -16.28 6.53
N LEU A 54 3.45 -16.02 5.28
CA LEU A 54 4.03 -14.74 4.87
C LEU A 54 3.21 -13.54 5.37
N LYS A 55 1.88 -13.60 5.32
CA LYS A 55 1.01 -12.52 5.80
C LYS A 55 1.17 -12.24 7.29
N THR A 56 1.42 -13.28 8.10
CA THR A 56 1.67 -13.15 9.54
C THR A 56 3.03 -12.50 9.80
N ILE A 57 4.06 -12.93 9.05
CA ILE A 57 5.40 -12.34 9.13
C ILE A 57 5.33 -10.86 8.80
N LEU A 58 4.77 -10.50 7.64
CA LEU A 58 4.71 -9.11 7.18
C LEU A 58 3.90 -8.18 8.09
N LYS A 59 2.93 -8.71 8.86
CA LYS A 59 2.15 -7.93 9.83
C LYS A 59 2.90 -7.66 11.14
N ASN A 60 3.84 -8.53 11.48
CA ASN A 60 4.58 -8.46 12.75
C ASN A 60 5.98 -7.82 12.57
N LEU A 61 6.29 -7.28 11.38
CA LEU A 61 7.54 -6.60 11.14
C LEU A 61 7.53 -5.22 11.80
N PRO A 62 8.65 -4.79 12.42
CA PRO A 62 8.80 -3.42 12.88
C PRO A 62 8.86 -2.44 11.71
N ASP A 63 8.77 -1.13 11.98
CA ASP A 63 8.83 -0.09 10.94
C ASP A 63 10.15 -0.11 10.14
N LEU A 64 11.24 -0.50 10.81
CA LEU A 64 12.56 -0.72 10.22
C LEU A 64 13.10 -2.08 10.68
N PHE A 65 13.52 -2.89 9.73
CA PHE A 65 14.05 -4.22 9.94
C PHE A 65 15.25 -4.49 9.04
N LEU A 66 16.08 -5.45 9.44
CA LEU A 66 17.23 -5.85 8.63
C LEU A 66 16.77 -6.84 7.55
N ILE A 67 17.02 -6.49 6.28
CA ILE A 67 16.78 -7.34 5.12
C ILE A 67 18.13 -7.91 4.68
N GLU A 68 18.26 -9.23 4.65
CA GLU A 68 19.43 -9.91 4.08
C GLU A 68 19.02 -10.96 3.07
N ILE A 69 19.68 -11.01 1.92
CA ILE A 69 19.38 -11.97 0.85
C ILE A 69 20.60 -12.84 0.59
N TYR A 70 20.38 -14.15 0.62
CA TYR A 70 21.40 -15.17 0.44
C TYR A 70 21.06 -16.05 -0.75
N LYS A 71 21.95 -16.12 -1.73
CA LYS A 71 21.85 -17.05 -2.87
C LYS A 71 22.56 -18.36 -2.51
N CYS A 72 21.90 -19.48 -2.76
CA CYS A 72 22.44 -20.83 -2.52
C CYS A 72 21.78 -21.87 -3.44
N SER A 73 22.35 -23.09 -3.48
CA SER A 73 21.80 -24.19 -4.27
C SER A 73 20.50 -24.74 -3.64
N ASN A 74 19.71 -25.48 -4.41
CA ASN A 74 18.50 -26.15 -3.89
C ASN A 74 18.81 -27.16 -2.77
N GLU A 75 19.98 -27.79 -2.80
CA GLU A 75 20.42 -28.72 -1.75
C GLU A 75 20.76 -27.96 -0.46
N GLU A 76 21.44 -26.81 -0.57
CA GLU A 76 21.73 -25.94 0.57
C GLU A 76 20.43 -25.39 1.19
N VAL A 77 19.46 -24.96 0.37
CA VAL A 77 18.14 -24.49 0.84
C VAL A 77 17.43 -25.57 1.67
N LYS A 78 17.40 -26.83 1.19
CA LYS A 78 16.76 -27.93 1.91
C LYS A 78 17.44 -28.20 3.26
N ARG A 79 18.78 -28.24 3.31
CA ARG A 79 19.52 -28.44 4.56
C ARG A 79 19.20 -27.35 5.58
N ILE A 80 19.18 -26.07 5.16
CA ILE A 80 18.89 -24.94 6.06
C ILE A 80 17.45 -25.01 6.59
N ILE A 81 16.49 -25.39 5.74
CA ILE A 81 15.09 -25.57 6.18
C ILE A 81 15.01 -26.67 7.25
N ASP A 82 15.69 -27.80 7.02
CA ASP A 82 15.71 -28.91 7.97
C ASP A 82 16.39 -28.50 9.28
N ASP A 83 17.50 -27.76 9.23
CA ASP A 83 18.21 -27.25 10.41
C ASP A 83 17.35 -26.26 11.23
N GLU A 84 16.67 -25.32 10.57
CA GLU A 84 15.82 -24.31 11.24
C GLU A 84 14.53 -24.90 11.83
N LEU A 85 13.98 -25.96 11.24
CA LEU A 85 12.78 -26.63 11.75
C LEU A 85 13.06 -27.70 12.81
N ASN A 86 14.23 -28.35 12.74
CA ASN A 86 14.60 -29.41 13.68
C ASN A 86 15.31 -28.88 14.94
N ASN A 87 15.94 -27.70 14.87
CA ASN A 87 16.51 -27.03 16.04
C ASN A 87 15.43 -26.27 16.84
N ASN A 88 14.48 -27.00 17.42
CA ASN A 88 13.63 -26.52 18.52
C ASN A 88 14.40 -26.39 19.85
N LYS A 89 15.63 -25.84 19.80
CA LYS A 89 16.39 -25.45 21.00
C LYS A 89 17.07 -24.11 20.76
N LEU A 90 16.52 -23.11 21.45
CA LEU A 90 17.10 -21.83 21.82
C LEU A 90 18.64 -21.80 21.71
N THR A 91 19.19 -21.06 20.74
CA THR A 91 20.36 -20.18 20.90
C THR A 91 20.57 -19.37 19.63
N SER A 92 20.67 -18.05 19.79
CA SER A 92 21.18 -17.11 18.80
C SER A 92 22.55 -17.54 18.28
N PRO A 93 22.75 -17.72 16.96
CA PRO A 93 24.09 -17.77 16.41
C PRO A 93 24.61 -16.33 16.35
N ILE A 94 25.45 -16.01 17.33
CA ILE A 94 26.34 -14.86 17.35
C ILE A 94 27.16 -14.88 16.05
N PHE A 95 26.79 -14.06 15.07
CA PHE A 95 27.71 -13.67 14.00
C PHE A 95 28.45 -12.42 14.47
N LYS A 96 29.67 -12.67 14.94
CA LYS A 96 30.66 -11.67 15.36
C LYS A 96 30.78 -10.56 14.31
N SER A 97 30.64 -9.33 14.79
CA SER A 97 31.08 -8.11 14.13
C SER A 97 32.51 -8.27 13.59
N ARG A 98 32.69 -8.03 12.29
CA ARG A 98 33.98 -7.59 11.75
C ARG A 98 33.79 -6.18 11.23
N GLU A 99 34.11 -5.25 12.11
CA GLU A 99 34.56 -3.91 11.72
C GLU A 99 35.74 -4.03 10.74
N ASN A 100 35.83 -3.07 9.83
CA ASN A 100 36.93 -2.80 8.91
C ASN A 100 37.14 -3.77 7.74
N ILE A 101 36.38 -3.56 6.66
CA ILE A 101 36.94 -3.11 5.36
C ILE A 101 35.96 -2.10 4.75
N CYS A 102 35.93 -0.90 5.31
CA CYS A 102 35.77 0.30 4.50
C CYS A 102 36.94 0.33 3.53
N ASN A 103 36.67 0.22 2.22
CA ASN A 103 37.42 0.77 1.09
C ASN A 103 37.18 -0.08 -0.17
N SER A 104 35.96 0.00 -0.72
CA SER A 104 35.69 -0.18 -2.16
C SER A 104 34.18 -0.17 -2.41
N ILE A 105 33.52 0.96 -2.21
CA ILE A 105 32.22 1.21 -2.85
C ILE A 105 32.46 2.40 -3.77
N SER A 106 32.82 2.08 -5.01
CA SER A 106 32.82 3.06 -6.10
C SER A 106 31.39 3.55 -6.30
N SER A 107 31.16 4.80 -5.91
CA SER A 107 30.34 5.77 -6.63
C SER A 107 29.10 5.23 -7.36
N TYR A 108 28.04 4.93 -6.62
CA TYR A 108 26.71 5.24 -7.15
C TYR A 108 26.39 6.66 -6.72
N VAL A 109 26.70 7.58 -7.64
CA VAL A 109 26.36 9.00 -7.58
C VAL A 109 24.92 9.12 -7.09
N LYS A 110 24.73 9.61 -5.87
CA LYS A 110 23.50 10.31 -5.52
C LYS A 110 23.49 11.54 -6.43
N PRO A 111 22.55 11.71 -7.38
CA PRO A 111 22.35 13.02 -7.93
C PRO A 111 21.78 13.86 -6.78
N ASP A 112 22.46 14.95 -6.47
CA ASP A 112 21.93 16.01 -5.64
C ASP A 112 20.49 16.31 -6.07
N ILE A 113 19.57 16.18 -5.12
CA ILE A 113 18.18 16.59 -5.25
C ILE A 113 18.18 18.11 -5.19
N ASN A 114 18.59 18.73 -6.29
CA ASN A 114 18.46 20.14 -6.64
C ASN A 114 19.04 20.31 -8.05
N THR A 115 18.25 20.05 -9.09
CA THR A 115 18.69 20.41 -10.44
C THR A 115 17.61 21.21 -11.16
N GLU A 116 17.92 22.50 -11.35
CA GLU A 116 17.36 23.35 -12.40
C GLU A 116 17.41 22.65 -13.79
N ASN A 117 18.25 21.62 -13.92
CA ASN A 117 18.34 20.70 -15.04
C ASN A 117 17.55 19.40 -14.75
N GLY A 118 16.31 19.29 -15.25
CA GLY A 118 15.48 18.10 -15.04
C GLY A 118 16.14 16.78 -15.48
N ILE A 119 15.65 15.65 -14.98
CA ILE A 119 16.22 14.31 -15.26
C ILE A 119 15.60 13.68 -16.50
N LEU A 120 16.40 13.01 -17.32
CA LEU A 120 15.88 12.25 -18.46
C LEU A 120 15.28 10.92 -17.99
N VAL A 121 14.03 10.67 -18.34
CA VAL A 121 13.28 9.46 -17.97
C VAL A 121 12.82 8.74 -19.23
N ASN A 122 13.49 7.63 -19.56
CA ASN A 122 13.27 6.89 -20.80
C ASN A 122 12.05 5.95 -20.77
N GLN A 123 11.61 5.57 -19.57
CA GLN A 123 10.44 4.71 -19.37
C GLN A 123 9.61 5.25 -18.22
N TYR A 124 8.28 5.14 -18.33
CA TYR A 124 7.36 5.62 -17.30
C TYR A 124 7.69 5.05 -15.91
N ASN A 125 8.04 3.76 -15.84
CA ASN A 125 8.35 3.09 -14.57
C ASN A 125 9.63 3.62 -13.91
N ASN A 126 10.53 4.28 -14.66
CA ASN A 126 11.75 4.84 -14.07
C ASN A 126 11.47 6.02 -13.14
N ILE A 127 10.27 6.64 -13.19
CA ILE A 127 9.84 7.67 -12.24
C ILE A 127 9.91 7.12 -10.80
N TYR A 128 9.58 5.83 -10.61
CA TYR A 128 9.55 5.17 -9.30
C TYR A 128 10.91 5.14 -8.59
N ASN A 129 12.02 5.27 -9.33
CA ASN A 129 13.36 5.32 -8.75
C ASN A 129 13.66 6.62 -7.99
N TYR A 130 12.82 7.65 -8.17
CA TYR A 130 13.05 9.01 -7.66
C TYR A 130 11.97 9.49 -6.70
N ILE A 131 10.97 8.65 -6.40
CA ILE A 131 9.85 8.95 -5.50
C ILE A 131 9.88 8.01 -4.29
N GLY A 132 9.62 8.56 -3.11
CA GLY A 132 9.67 7.82 -1.84
C GLY A 132 8.51 8.18 -0.91
N MET A 133 8.77 8.17 0.40
CA MET A 133 7.78 8.59 1.41
C MET A 133 7.49 10.09 1.38
N GLY A 134 6.22 10.44 1.54
CA GLY A 134 5.70 11.80 1.44
C GLY A 134 4.98 12.05 0.12
N LEU A 135 4.69 13.32 -0.14
CA LEU A 135 4.06 13.77 -1.38
C LEU A 135 5.12 14.25 -2.37
N TYR A 136 5.12 13.70 -3.58
CA TYR A 136 6.00 14.09 -4.66
C TYR A 136 5.20 14.56 -5.86
N GLU A 137 5.55 15.74 -6.35
CA GLU A 137 5.13 16.26 -7.64
C GLU A 137 6.16 15.85 -8.69
N VAL A 138 5.66 15.28 -9.79
CA VAL A 138 6.48 14.91 -10.95
C VAL A 138 5.91 15.66 -12.15
N ILE A 139 6.68 16.64 -12.64
CA ILE A 139 6.37 17.40 -13.85
C ILE A 139 7.15 16.77 -15.01
N LEU A 140 6.45 16.42 -16.07
CA LEU A 140 6.96 15.70 -17.23
C LEU A 140 6.86 16.59 -18.46
N ILE A 141 7.98 16.85 -19.12
CA ILE A 141 8.06 17.63 -20.35
C ILE A 141 8.62 16.75 -21.47
N PRO A 142 7.83 16.37 -22.49
CA PRO A 142 8.30 15.61 -23.62
C PRO A 142 9.12 16.46 -24.59
N LYS A 143 10.24 15.90 -25.06
CA LYS A 143 11.15 16.55 -26.01
C LYS A 143 10.49 16.89 -27.35
N LYS A 144 9.65 15.99 -27.88
CA LYS A 144 8.95 16.17 -29.16
C LYS A 144 7.81 17.18 -29.08
N TYR A 145 7.18 17.33 -27.91
CA TYR A 145 6.01 18.18 -27.67
C TYR A 145 6.29 19.16 -26.53
N LYS A 146 7.26 20.06 -26.72
CA LYS A 146 7.78 20.94 -25.65
C LYS A 146 6.73 21.82 -24.97
N SER A 147 5.59 22.07 -25.62
CA SER A 147 4.47 22.83 -25.05
C SER A 147 3.53 22.00 -24.19
N ASP A 148 3.70 20.68 -24.18
CA ASP A 148 2.87 19.77 -23.41
C ASP A 148 3.52 19.51 -22.06
N LYS A 149 2.67 19.29 -21.05
CA LYS A 149 3.09 19.07 -19.67
C LYS A 149 2.23 17.98 -19.05
N GLY A 150 2.88 16.97 -18.48
CA GLY A 150 2.26 16.02 -17.58
C GLY A 150 2.57 16.38 -16.14
N THR A 151 1.58 16.37 -15.25
CA THR A 151 1.77 16.51 -13.81
C THR A 151 1.22 15.26 -13.14
N LEU A 152 2.06 14.58 -12.39
CA LEU A 152 1.68 13.44 -11.55
C LEU A 152 1.96 13.79 -10.09
N ILE A 153 1.09 13.34 -9.19
CA ILE A 153 1.37 13.42 -7.75
C ILE A 153 1.33 12.01 -7.17
N PHE A 154 2.40 11.70 -6.45
CA PHE A 154 2.58 10.46 -5.74
C PHE A 154 2.50 10.69 -4.24
N LYS A 155 1.82 9.81 -3.52
CA LYS A 155 1.86 9.75 -2.05
C LYS A 155 2.41 8.39 -1.66
N ASN A 156 3.57 8.35 -1.01
CA ASN A 156 4.19 7.09 -0.58
C ASN A 156 4.30 6.06 -1.72
N CYS A 157 4.82 6.50 -2.87
CA CYS A 157 4.94 5.72 -4.11
C CYS A 157 3.61 5.31 -4.79
N ASP A 158 2.45 5.65 -4.24
CA ASP A 158 1.16 5.47 -4.92
C ASP A 158 0.84 6.67 -5.83
N GLU A 159 0.49 6.39 -7.09
CA GLU A 159 -0.06 7.37 -8.03
C GLU A 159 -1.46 7.80 -7.59
N ILE A 160 -1.61 9.04 -7.13
CA ILE A 160 -2.87 9.54 -6.59
C ILE A 160 -3.50 10.65 -7.42
N PHE A 161 -2.76 11.27 -8.34
CA PHE A 161 -3.24 12.38 -9.15
C PHE A 161 -2.56 12.40 -10.52
N ALA A 162 -3.32 12.73 -11.57
CA ALA A 162 -2.77 12.96 -12.90
C ALA A 162 -3.48 14.10 -13.63
N LEU A 163 -2.67 14.97 -14.22
CA LEU A 163 -3.09 16.07 -15.06
C LEU A 163 -2.21 16.11 -16.31
N TYR A 164 -2.80 16.39 -17.46
CA TYR A 164 -2.06 16.62 -18.69
C TYR A 164 -2.58 17.86 -19.39
N GLU A 165 -1.66 18.75 -19.76
CA GLU A 165 -1.92 20.04 -20.38
C GLU A 165 -1.16 20.12 -21.70
N SER A 166 -1.86 20.51 -22.75
CA SER A 166 -1.29 20.94 -24.02
C SER A 166 -1.89 22.30 -24.40
N LYS A 167 -1.35 22.97 -25.43
CA LYS A 167 -1.80 24.32 -25.85
C LYS A 167 -3.32 24.48 -25.94
N ASN A 168 -4.03 23.45 -26.38
CA ASN A 168 -5.47 23.52 -26.67
C ASN A 168 -6.31 22.54 -25.84
N LYS A 169 -5.69 21.75 -24.94
CA LYS A 169 -6.40 20.67 -24.27
C LYS A 169 -5.88 20.41 -22.88
N LYS A 170 -6.81 20.22 -21.95
CA LYS A 170 -6.56 19.75 -20.61
C LYS A 170 -7.27 18.42 -20.38
N LEU A 171 -6.54 17.46 -19.84
CA LEU A 171 -7.04 16.14 -19.46
C LEU A 171 -6.77 15.92 -17.99
N GLU A 172 -7.72 15.28 -17.31
CA GLU A 172 -7.63 14.98 -15.88
C GLU A 172 -7.82 13.47 -15.63
N GLY A 173 -7.22 12.99 -14.54
CA GLY A 173 -7.44 11.67 -13.98
C GLY A 173 -6.95 10.56 -14.89
N LYS A 174 -7.73 9.47 -15.01
CA LYS A 174 -7.32 8.30 -15.82
C LYS A 174 -7.04 8.62 -17.28
N LYS A 175 -7.75 9.60 -17.87
CA LYS A 175 -7.52 10.04 -19.26
C LYS A 175 -6.17 10.76 -19.40
N ALA A 176 -5.82 11.61 -18.43
CA ALA A 176 -4.51 12.24 -18.36
C ALA A 176 -3.40 11.21 -18.21
N LEU A 177 -3.57 10.28 -17.26
CA LEU A 177 -2.61 9.21 -16.99
C LEU A 177 -2.34 8.36 -18.25
N GLY A 178 -3.40 7.96 -18.96
CA GLY A 178 -3.27 7.21 -20.21
C GLY A 178 -2.47 7.99 -21.26
N LYS A 179 -2.77 9.29 -21.44
CA LYS A 179 -2.05 10.15 -22.38
C LYS A 179 -0.57 10.31 -22.02
N ILE A 180 -0.26 10.52 -20.74
CA ILE A 180 1.13 10.61 -20.23
C ILE A 180 1.88 9.31 -20.55
N LYS A 181 1.30 8.15 -20.27
CA LYS A 181 1.94 6.85 -20.56
C LYS A 181 2.22 6.66 -22.05
N THR A 182 1.30 7.07 -22.93
CA THR A 182 1.52 7.02 -24.39
C THR A 182 2.68 7.92 -24.84
N ILE A 183 2.91 9.06 -24.19
CA ILE A 183 4.00 9.98 -24.56
C ILE A 183 5.38 9.33 -24.38
N PHE A 184 5.57 8.54 -23.33
CA PHE A 184 6.83 7.79 -23.12
C PHE A 184 7.13 6.79 -24.24
N ALA A 185 6.13 6.35 -25.01
CA ALA A 185 6.34 5.45 -26.15
C ALA A 185 6.82 6.19 -27.41
N VAL A 186 6.65 7.51 -27.49
CA VAL A 186 6.85 8.30 -28.73
C VAL A 186 7.79 9.51 -28.56
N SER A 187 8.26 9.79 -27.35
CA SER A 187 9.16 10.88 -27.04
C SER A 187 9.99 10.57 -25.80
N GLU A 188 11.24 11.01 -25.81
CA GLU A 188 12.03 11.21 -24.59
C GLU A 188 11.31 12.23 -23.69
N VAL A 189 11.34 11.99 -22.37
CA VAL A 189 10.66 12.83 -21.37
C VAL A 189 11.67 13.30 -20.35
N THR A 190 11.67 14.61 -20.09
CA THR A 190 12.39 15.21 -18.97
C THR A 190 11.45 15.31 -17.78
N ALA A 191 11.84 14.80 -16.62
CA ALA A 191 11.07 14.87 -15.38
C ALA A 191 11.71 15.86 -14.40
N PHE A 192 10.88 16.64 -13.74
CA PHE A 192 11.23 17.50 -12.60
C PHE A 192 10.48 16.95 -11.40
N ILE A 193 11.22 16.52 -10.38
CA ILE A 193 10.66 15.78 -9.25
C ILE A 193 10.91 16.59 -7.98
N ASN A 194 9.83 17.03 -7.35
CA ASN A 194 9.88 17.86 -6.16
C ASN A 194 9.03 17.25 -5.06
N LYS A 195 9.55 17.23 -3.83
CA LYS A 195 8.73 16.95 -2.66
C LYS A 195 7.82 18.15 -2.41
N ILE A 196 6.53 17.91 -2.21
CA ILE A 196 5.53 18.97 -1.98
C ILE A 196 4.88 18.82 -0.60
N SER A 197 4.34 19.93 -0.10
CA SER A 197 3.53 19.93 1.12
C SER A 197 2.09 19.48 0.83
N LEU A 198 1.37 19.08 1.89
CA LEU A 198 -0.05 18.74 1.79
C LEU A 198 -0.89 19.92 1.28
N ASN A 199 -0.58 21.15 1.71
CA ASN A 199 -1.29 22.35 1.24
C ASN A 199 -1.17 22.55 -0.28
N LYS A 200 0.03 22.36 -0.85
CA LYS A 200 0.23 22.44 -2.30
C LYS A 200 -0.56 21.34 -3.04
N PHE A 201 -0.61 20.13 -2.47
CA PHE A 201 -1.44 19.06 -3.02
C PHE A 201 -2.93 19.39 -2.97
N ASN A 202 -3.43 19.91 -1.85
CA ASN A 202 -4.84 20.30 -1.71
C ASN A 202 -5.22 21.38 -2.73
N ASN A 203 -4.35 22.36 -2.99
CA ASN A 203 -4.57 23.34 -4.04
C ASN A 203 -4.70 22.70 -5.44
N TYR A 204 -3.94 21.65 -5.74
CA TYR A 204 -4.10 20.90 -7.00
C TYR A 204 -5.45 20.19 -7.08
N VAL A 205 -5.91 19.61 -5.97
CA VAL A 205 -7.20 18.90 -5.91
C VAL A 205 -8.36 19.88 -6.06
N GLU A 206 -8.29 21.05 -5.40
CA GLU A 206 -9.30 22.09 -5.51
C GLU A 206 -9.36 22.69 -6.92
N THR A 207 -8.21 22.95 -7.53
CA THR A 207 -8.16 23.51 -8.90
C THR A 207 -8.55 22.48 -9.96
N HIS A 208 -8.28 21.19 -9.74
CA HIS A 208 -8.50 20.10 -10.71
C HIS A 208 -9.23 18.92 -10.04
N PRO A 209 -10.54 19.04 -9.77
CA PRO A 209 -11.28 18.08 -8.97
C PRO A 209 -11.45 16.70 -9.62
N ARG A 210 -11.23 16.57 -10.95
CA ARG A 210 -11.32 15.27 -11.65
C ARG A 210 -9.95 14.61 -11.88
N ALA A 211 -8.87 15.24 -11.41
CA ALA A 211 -7.51 14.75 -11.56
C ALA A 211 -7.05 13.66 -10.56
N PRO A 212 -7.64 13.52 -9.34
CA PRO A 212 -7.37 12.39 -8.47
C PRO A 212 -7.65 11.02 -9.15
N LEU A 213 -6.74 10.06 -8.97
CA LEU A 213 -6.78 8.72 -9.58
C LEU A 213 -7.41 7.66 -8.66
N LYS A 214 -7.26 7.86 -7.36
CA LYS A 214 -7.95 7.17 -6.28
C LYS A 214 -8.70 8.25 -5.51
N THR A 215 -9.92 7.97 -5.07
CA THR A 215 -10.62 8.89 -4.18
C THR A 215 -9.87 8.82 -2.86
N SER A 216 -9.01 9.81 -2.58
CA SER A 216 -8.20 9.83 -1.37
C SER A 216 -9.04 10.25 -0.18
N LEU A 217 -10.10 9.50 0.12
CA LEU A 217 -10.89 9.66 1.34
C LEU A 217 -10.45 8.54 2.29
N SER A 218 -9.78 8.91 3.38
CA SER A 218 -9.55 7.96 4.47
C SER A 218 -10.90 7.51 5.03
N PHE A 219 -10.95 6.30 5.63
CA PHE A 219 -12.17 5.79 6.26
C PHE A 219 -12.72 6.80 7.28
N ASP A 220 -11.85 7.39 8.10
CA ASP A 220 -12.24 8.36 9.12
C ASP A 220 -12.83 9.64 8.53
N GLU A 221 -12.26 10.16 7.43
CA GLU A 221 -12.83 11.31 6.70
C GLU A 221 -14.20 10.97 6.10
N LEU A 222 -14.37 9.74 5.59
CA LEU A 222 -15.63 9.29 5.01
C LEU A 222 -16.71 9.20 6.08
N ILE A 223 -16.40 8.57 7.21
CA ILE A 223 -17.32 8.44 8.34
C ILE A 223 -17.67 9.81 8.90
N LYS A 224 -16.69 10.72 9.06
CA LYS A 224 -16.93 12.08 9.54
C LYS A 224 -17.94 12.82 8.65
N LYS A 225 -17.74 12.78 7.33
CA LYS A 225 -18.63 13.41 6.35
C LYS A 225 -20.04 12.83 6.39
N ILE A 226 -20.18 11.51 6.50
CA ILE A 226 -21.49 10.84 6.59
C ILE A 226 -22.22 11.27 7.87
N LYS A 227 -21.49 11.36 9.00
CA LYS A 227 -22.06 11.71 10.30
C LYS A 227 -22.65 13.13 10.37
N GLU A 228 -22.16 14.05 9.53
CA GLU A 228 -22.65 15.43 9.45
C GLU A 228 -24.09 15.54 8.90
N LYS A 229 -24.58 14.53 8.16
CA LYS A 229 -25.93 14.53 7.55
C LYS A 229 -27.07 14.23 8.53
N GLY A 230 -26.75 13.82 9.75
CA GLY A 230 -27.74 13.37 10.74
C GLY A 230 -28.03 11.88 10.65
N PHE A 231 -28.64 11.33 11.71
CA PHE A 231 -28.91 9.90 11.85
C PHE A 231 -30.27 9.63 12.49
N LYS A 232 -30.75 8.41 12.30
CA LYS A 232 -31.88 7.85 13.05
C LYS A 232 -31.34 6.97 14.18
N THR A 233 -31.92 7.10 15.37
CA THR A 233 -31.60 6.23 16.51
C THR A 233 -32.60 5.08 16.59
N VAL A 234 -32.08 3.87 16.78
CA VAL A 234 -32.86 2.65 17.11
C VAL A 234 -32.27 2.04 18.39
N LYS A 235 -33.13 1.59 19.31
CA LYS A 235 -32.70 0.99 20.59
C LYS A 235 -33.08 -0.47 20.65
N ASN A 236 -32.14 -1.31 21.10
CA ASN A 236 -32.37 -2.73 21.44
C ASN A 236 -33.11 -3.54 20.36
N ASP A 237 -32.75 -3.34 19.09
CA ASP A 237 -33.31 -4.11 17.98
C ASP A 237 -32.29 -5.11 17.44
N SER A 238 -32.78 -6.19 16.84
CA SER A 238 -31.91 -7.24 16.31
C SER A 238 -31.12 -6.74 15.10
N LEU A 239 -29.91 -7.28 14.91
CA LEU A 239 -29.05 -6.92 13.77
C LEU A 239 -29.73 -7.15 12.41
N ILE A 240 -30.69 -8.08 12.33
CA ILE A 240 -31.42 -8.38 11.09
C ILE A 240 -32.45 -7.28 10.79
N ASN A 241 -33.09 -6.74 11.82
CA ASN A 241 -34.15 -5.74 11.67
C ASN A 241 -33.61 -4.34 11.34
N ILE A 242 -32.35 -4.08 11.71
CA ILE A 242 -31.70 -2.77 11.50
C ILE A 242 -31.07 -2.65 10.11
N LEU A 243 -30.98 -3.75 9.35
CA LEU A 243 -30.48 -3.72 7.98
C LEU A 243 -31.52 -3.03 7.09
N THR A 244 -31.09 -1.91 6.51
CA THR A 244 -31.92 -1.04 5.68
C THR A 244 -32.03 -1.54 4.25
N GLU A 245 -33.16 -1.23 3.62
CA GLU A 245 -33.38 -1.47 2.19
C GLU A 245 -32.53 -0.52 1.34
N GLU A 246 -32.49 0.76 1.72
CA GLU A 246 -31.59 1.76 1.12
C GLU A 246 -30.16 1.63 1.66
N PRO A 247 -29.13 2.03 0.89
CA PRO A 247 -27.76 2.11 1.36
C PRO A 247 -27.65 2.91 2.65
N SER A 248 -27.07 2.33 3.69
CA SER A 248 -26.89 3.03 4.98
C SER A 248 -25.61 2.58 5.69
N LEU A 249 -25.02 3.50 6.43
CA LEU A 249 -23.98 3.22 7.42
C LEU A 249 -24.67 3.06 8.78
N ILE A 250 -24.44 1.94 9.43
CA ILE A 250 -25.02 1.58 10.72
C ILE A 250 -23.87 1.57 11.73
N GLU A 251 -23.95 2.45 12.73
CA GLU A 251 -23.05 2.49 13.88
C GLU A 251 -23.74 1.83 15.08
N ILE A 252 -23.10 0.82 15.66
CA ILE A 252 -23.69 -0.03 16.71
C ILE A 252 -23.16 0.35 18.11
N ASP A 253 -21.87 0.61 18.18
CA ASP A 253 -21.17 1.15 19.35
C ASP A 253 -19.97 1.94 18.83
N LYS A 254 -19.25 2.66 19.70
CA LYS A 254 -18.07 3.44 19.32
C LYS A 254 -17.12 2.59 18.46
N ASN A 255 -16.97 3.01 17.21
CA ASN A 255 -16.09 2.43 16.19
C ASN A 255 -16.51 1.07 15.58
N MET A 256 -17.76 0.63 15.80
CA MET A 256 -18.32 -0.54 15.11
C MET A 256 -19.28 -0.10 14.00
N TYR A 257 -18.94 -0.41 12.76
CA TYR A 257 -19.72 0.00 11.60
C TYR A 257 -20.11 -1.16 10.69
N ILE A 258 -21.35 -1.12 10.20
CA ILE A 258 -21.84 -1.98 9.11
C ILE A 258 -22.34 -1.08 7.99
N VAL A 259 -21.99 -1.40 6.75
CA VAL A 259 -22.64 -0.79 5.58
C VAL A 259 -23.68 -1.78 5.09
N SER A 260 -24.95 -1.38 5.11
CA SER A 260 -26.09 -2.17 4.66
C SER A 260 -26.59 -1.66 3.30
N ASN A 261 -27.07 -2.58 2.46
CA ASN A 261 -27.86 -2.29 1.27
C ASN A 261 -28.78 -3.47 0.98
N GLU A 262 -30.02 -3.23 0.52
CA GLU A 262 -30.99 -4.29 0.18
C GLU A 262 -31.22 -5.29 1.34
N LYS A 263 -31.26 -4.79 2.58
CA LYS A 263 -31.37 -5.59 3.82
C LYS A 263 -30.25 -6.62 4.00
N LYS A 264 -29.09 -6.38 3.39
CA LYS A 264 -27.90 -7.23 3.50
C LYS A 264 -26.71 -6.41 3.98
N PRO A 265 -25.87 -6.99 4.85
CA PRO A 265 -24.61 -6.37 5.23
C PRO A 265 -23.60 -6.55 4.09
N ILE A 266 -23.04 -5.45 3.59
CA ILE A 266 -22.10 -5.45 2.46
C ILE A 266 -20.66 -5.30 2.95
N TYR A 267 -20.44 -4.44 3.94
CA TYR A 267 -19.14 -4.21 4.56
C TYR A 267 -19.28 -4.17 6.08
N ALA A 268 -18.22 -4.56 6.79
CA ALA A 268 -18.11 -4.40 8.24
C ALA A 268 -16.74 -3.88 8.63
N PHE A 269 -16.73 -2.98 9.62
CA PHE A 269 -15.54 -2.30 10.13
C PHE A 269 -15.54 -2.40 11.64
N PHE A 270 -14.50 -3.01 12.17
CA PHE A 270 -14.21 -3.05 13.60
C PHE A 270 -12.74 -3.37 13.76
N GLU A 271 -11.98 -2.46 14.39
CA GLU A 271 -10.53 -2.58 14.59
C GLU A 271 -9.81 -3.05 13.31
N ASP A 272 -8.86 -3.98 13.44
CA ASP A 272 -8.08 -4.54 12.35
C ASP A 272 -8.71 -5.82 11.75
N TYR A 273 -9.99 -6.08 12.04
CA TYR A 273 -10.69 -7.25 11.53
C TYR A 273 -11.14 -7.05 10.08
N THR A 274 -10.93 -8.09 9.27
CA THR A 274 -11.47 -8.19 7.90
C THR A 274 -12.99 -8.35 7.93
N GLY A 275 -13.67 -7.99 6.84
CA GLY A 275 -15.14 -7.90 6.76
C GLY A 275 -15.91 -9.03 7.44
N ASP A 276 -15.63 -10.30 7.11
CA ASP A 276 -16.33 -11.45 7.70
C ASP A 276 -16.10 -11.60 9.21
N LYS A 277 -14.86 -11.35 9.66
CA LYS A 277 -14.48 -11.44 11.07
C LYS A 277 -15.08 -10.30 11.88
N ALA A 278 -15.01 -9.08 11.33
CA ALA A 278 -15.62 -7.88 11.91
C ALA A 278 -17.13 -8.08 12.06
N TYR A 279 -17.80 -8.52 10.99
CA TYR A 279 -19.24 -8.77 11.01
C TYR A 279 -19.64 -9.83 12.03
N ARG A 280 -18.90 -10.95 12.13
CA ARG A 280 -19.18 -11.98 13.15
C ARG A 280 -19.01 -11.45 14.57
N TYR A 281 -17.99 -10.62 14.80
CA TYR A 281 -17.77 -10.00 16.11
C TYR A 281 -18.92 -9.07 16.46
N ILE A 282 -19.26 -8.15 15.55
CA ILE A 282 -20.36 -7.20 15.73
C ILE A 282 -21.69 -7.94 15.97
N LYS A 283 -21.97 -8.97 15.17
CA LYS A 283 -23.17 -9.80 15.34
C LYS A 283 -23.24 -10.43 16.74
N ASN A 284 -22.13 -11.00 17.22
CA ASN A 284 -22.07 -11.57 18.56
C ASN A 284 -22.24 -10.49 19.64
N PHE A 285 -21.56 -9.34 19.47
CA PHE A 285 -21.66 -8.21 20.37
C PHE A 285 -23.12 -7.73 20.53
N CYS A 286 -23.87 -7.68 19.43
CA CYS A 286 -25.27 -7.29 19.42
C CYS A 286 -26.23 -8.27 20.12
N ILE A 287 -25.83 -9.52 20.36
CA ILE A 287 -26.67 -10.52 21.04
C ILE A 287 -26.62 -10.33 22.56
N PHE A 288 -25.45 -9.94 23.09
CA PHE A 288 -25.19 -9.96 24.53
C PHE A 288 -25.28 -8.61 25.22
N ASN A 289 -25.42 -7.52 24.46
CA ASN A 289 -25.37 -6.16 25.01
C ASN A 289 -26.60 -5.35 24.61
N ASN A 290 -26.97 -4.37 25.44
CA ASN A 290 -27.90 -3.31 25.07
C ASN A 290 -27.10 -2.12 24.53
N PHE A 291 -27.50 -1.60 23.37
CA PHE A 291 -26.79 -0.53 22.68
C PHE A 291 -27.76 0.37 21.91
N GLU A 292 -27.27 1.57 21.62
CA GLU A 292 -27.97 2.55 20.79
C GLU A 292 -27.38 2.51 19.39
N ILE A 293 -28.21 2.16 18.41
CA ILE A 293 -27.83 2.04 17.01
C ILE A 293 -28.12 3.36 16.32
N LYS A 294 -27.13 3.88 15.58
CA LYS A 294 -27.29 5.06 14.73
C LYS A 294 -27.24 4.63 13.28
N ILE A 295 -28.27 4.99 12.52
CA ILE A 295 -28.40 4.67 11.11
C ILE A 295 -28.27 5.97 10.32
N TYR A 296 -27.23 6.04 9.48
CA TYR A 296 -26.91 7.14 8.60
C TYR A 296 -27.26 6.74 7.16
N PRO A 297 -28.26 7.36 6.51
CA PRO A 297 -28.56 7.08 5.12
C PRO A 297 -27.40 7.52 4.22
N LEU A 298 -27.05 6.69 3.24
CA LEU A 298 -26.00 6.96 2.27
C LEU A 298 -26.60 7.29 0.92
N ASP A 299 -26.06 8.31 0.25
CA ASP A 299 -26.35 8.50 -1.17
C ASP A 299 -25.55 7.52 -2.05
N ASN A 300 -25.92 7.44 -3.33
CA ASN A 300 -25.29 6.53 -4.29
C ASN A 300 -23.79 6.79 -4.48
N GLU A 301 -23.33 8.04 -4.33
CA GLU A 301 -21.92 8.37 -4.49
C GLU A 301 -21.14 7.96 -3.24
N GLU A 302 -21.67 8.22 -2.05
CA GLU A 302 -21.10 7.77 -0.78
C GLU A 302 -21.00 6.25 -0.70
N PHE A 303 -22.06 5.54 -1.09
CA PHE A 303 -22.05 4.08 -1.10
C PHE A 303 -20.96 3.52 -2.05
N LYS A 304 -20.71 4.18 -3.20
CA LYS A 304 -19.65 3.76 -4.12
C LYS A 304 -18.25 3.92 -3.54
N LEU A 305 -18.02 4.92 -2.67
CA LEU A 305 -16.72 5.12 -2.03
C LEU A 305 -16.31 3.90 -1.19
N PHE A 306 -17.28 3.18 -0.62
CA PHE A 306 -16.96 1.97 0.17
C PHE A 306 -16.34 0.83 -0.66
N ARG A 307 -16.42 0.87 -2.00
CA ARG A 307 -15.76 -0.11 -2.89
C ARG A 307 -14.23 -0.10 -2.78
N GLU A 308 -13.66 0.97 -2.22
CA GLU A 308 -12.23 1.09 -1.97
C GLU A 308 -11.77 0.21 -0.79
N PHE A 309 -12.65 -0.07 0.17
CA PHE A 309 -12.36 -0.92 1.35
C PHE A 309 -12.66 -2.41 1.09
N ARG A 310 -12.03 -2.97 0.06
CA ARG A 310 -12.29 -4.37 -0.37
C ARG A 310 -12.04 -5.42 0.71
N GLU A 311 -11.11 -5.17 1.62
CA GLU A 311 -10.76 -6.09 2.71
C GLU A 311 -11.86 -6.18 3.79
N ASN A 312 -12.72 -5.16 3.86
CA ASN A 312 -13.84 -5.05 4.78
C ASN A 312 -15.16 -5.55 4.18
N LYS A 313 -15.13 -6.00 2.92
CA LYS A 313 -16.31 -6.58 2.27
C LYS A 313 -16.65 -7.92 2.90
N ILE A 314 -17.92 -8.12 3.22
CA ILE A 314 -18.46 -9.39 3.70
C ILE A 314 -18.65 -10.30 2.50
N LYS A 315 -18.14 -11.53 2.57
CA LYS A 315 -18.34 -12.53 1.54
C LYS A 315 -19.66 -13.23 1.85
N GLY A 316 -20.65 -12.97 1.00
CA GLY A 316 -21.99 -13.54 1.09
C GLY A 316 -22.01 -15.06 0.93
#